data_AF-A0A967VZF3-F1
#
_entry.id   AF-A0A967VZF3-F1
#
_cell.length_a   1.000
_cell.length_b   1.000
_cell.length_c   1.000
_cell.angle_alpha   90.00
_cell.angle_beta   90.00
_cell.angle_gamma   90.00
#
_symmetry.space_group_name_H-M   'P 1'
#
loop_
_entity.id
_entity.type
_entity.pdbx_description
1 polymer ?
#
loop_
_entity_poly.entity_id
_entity_poly.type
_entity_poly.pdbx_seq_one_letter_code
_entity_poly.pdbx_strand_id
1 'polypeptide(L)'
;MIVSIVGNQSLVKLKDIAEDLQDKFEQVPGVLDVKISGGLEREVKVNVNPSRLQYYNLGLKDVIDAIRKENLTIPGGSMESANLKWTVRVPGEFESVPEINNIVVKTVEGSPIYIQD
;
A
#
# COMPACT_ATOMS: atom_id res chain seq x y z
N MET A 1 -6.36 -28.31 12.04
CA MET A 1 -5.33 -28.82 11.10
C MET A 1 -4.21 -27.79 11.06
N ILE A 2 -2.95 -28.21 10.93
CA ILE A 2 -1.81 -27.30 10.77
C ILE A 2 -1.13 -27.67 9.47
N VAL A 3 -0.88 -26.67 8.61
CA VAL A 3 -0.15 -26.82 7.36
C VAL A 3 1.09 -25.93 7.45
N SER A 4 2.26 -26.47 7.15
CA SER A 4 3.52 -25.73 7.17
C SER A 4 4.03 -25.51 5.76
N ILE A 5 4.38 -24.27 5.44
CA ILE A 5 4.95 -23.88 4.15
C ILE A 5 6.44 -23.64 4.37
N VAL A 6 7.27 -24.38 3.63
CA VAL A 6 8.73 -24.32 3.72
C VAL A 6 9.34 -24.29 2.32
N GLY A 7 10.38 -23.48 2.15
CA GLY A 7 11.08 -23.37 0.87
C GLY A 7 12.24 -22.40 0.96
N ASN A 8 13.13 -22.44 -0.04
CA ASN A 8 14.30 -21.55 -0.14
C ASN A 8 13.94 -20.18 -0.74
N GLN A 9 12.80 -19.61 -0.36
CA GLN A 9 12.31 -18.32 -0.84
C GLN A 9 12.29 -17.31 0.32
N SER A 10 12.17 -16.02 0.01
CA SER A 10 12.02 -14.99 1.05
C SER A 10 10.73 -15.21 1.86
N LEU A 11 10.75 -14.83 3.13
CA LEU A 11 9.57 -14.93 4.02
C LEU A 11 8.37 -14.13 3.51
N VAL A 12 8.62 -13.06 2.75
CA VAL A 12 7.56 -12.30 2.05
C VAL A 12 6.89 -13.19 1.01
N LYS A 13 7.67 -13.81 0.12
CA LYS A 13 7.12 -14.66 -0.94
C LYS A 13 6.43 -15.92 -0.39
N LEU A 14 6.93 -16.47 0.71
CA LEU A 14 6.28 -17.58 1.40
C LEU A 14 4.94 -17.16 2.03
N LYS A 15 4.83 -15.91 2.49
CA LYS A 15 3.57 -15.34 2.97
C LYS A 15 2.58 -15.14 1.83
N ASP A 16 3.01 -14.60 0.69
CA ASP A 16 2.15 -14.45 -0.50
C ASP A 16 1.54 -15.82 -0.92
N ILE A 17 2.37 -16.88 -0.92
CA ILE A 17 1.90 -18.25 -1.19
C ILE A 17 0.92 -18.75 -0.11
N ALA A 18 1.13 -18.36 1.15
CA ALA A 18 0.25 -18.73 2.25
C ALA A 18 -1.13 -18.06 2.13
N GLU A 19 -1.17 -16.81 1.68
CA GLU A 19 -2.41 -16.05 1.40
C GLU A 19 -3.19 -16.70 0.26
N ASP A 20 -2.53 -17.02 -0.86
CA ASP A 20 -3.14 -17.75 -1.97
C ASP A 20 -3.72 -19.12 -1.55
N LEU A 21 -3.07 -19.80 -0.61
CA LEU A 21 -3.54 -21.08 -0.09
C LEU A 21 -4.69 -20.90 0.90
N GLN A 22 -4.63 -19.89 1.77
CA GLN A 22 -5.69 -19.54 2.70
C GLN A 22 -7.01 -19.31 1.94
N ASP A 23 -6.99 -18.48 0.90
CA ASP A 23 -8.17 -18.20 0.06
C ASP A 23 -8.77 -19.47 -0.56
N LYS A 24 -7.92 -20.43 -0.95
CA LYS A 24 -8.35 -21.72 -1.49
C LYS A 24 -8.93 -22.64 -0.42
N PHE A 25 -8.36 -22.64 0.79
CA PHE A 25 -8.85 -23.47 1.88
C PHE A 25 -10.19 -22.95 2.42
N GLU A 26 -10.37 -21.63 2.51
CA GLU A 26 -11.63 -21.01 2.94
C GLU A 26 -12.80 -21.33 1.99
N GLN A 27 -12.54 -21.60 0.72
CA GLN A 27 -13.56 -22.02 -0.25
C GLN A 27 -14.02 -23.48 -0.06
N VAL A 28 -13.31 -24.29 0.74
CA VAL A 28 -13.67 -25.69 0.96
C VAL A 28 -14.86 -25.79 1.92
N PRO A 29 -15.97 -26.47 1.53
CA PRO A 29 -17.12 -26.61 2.41
C PRO A 29 -16.76 -27.25 3.75
N GLY A 30 -17.18 -26.60 4.85
CA GLY A 30 -16.90 -27.06 6.22
C GLY A 30 -15.64 -26.47 6.85
N VAL A 31 -14.88 -25.65 6.12
CA VAL A 31 -13.81 -24.82 6.71
C VAL A 31 -14.44 -23.55 7.28
N LEU A 32 -14.24 -23.32 8.58
CA LEU A 32 -14.81 -22.18 9.29
C LEU A 32 -13.90 -20.95 9.28
N ASP A 33 -12.58 -21.17 9.37
CA ASP A 33 -11.57 -20.12 9.47
C ASP A 33 -10.19 -20.72 9.16
N VAL A 34 -9.34 -19.94 8.49
CA VAL A 34 -7.95 -20.28 8.21
C VAL A 34 -7.09 -19.13 8.70
N LYS A 35 -6.03 -19.42 9.46
CA LYS A 35 -5.13 -18.38 10.00
C LYS A 35 -3.71 -18.65 9.57
N ILE A 36 -3.12 -17.65 8.93
CA ILE A 36 -1.69 -17.63 8.65
C ILE A 36 -0.95 -17.18 9.92
N SER A 37 0.08 -17.93 10.29
CA SER A 37 0.96 -17.60 11.42
C SER A 37 2.40 -17.55 10.94
N GLY A 38 3.06 -16.42 11.14
CA GLY A 38 4.41 -16.15 10.65
C GLY A 38 4.44 -15.44 9.29
N GLY A 39 5.58 -15.49 8.62
CA GLY A 39 5.86 -14.65 7.44
C GLY A 39 6.30 -13.24 7.83
N LEU A 40 6.70 -12.44 6.83
CA LEU A 40 6.99 -11.02 7.02
C LEU A 40 5.92 -10.19 6.32
N GLU A 41 5.40 -9.19 7.02
CA GLU A 41 4.61 -8.14 6.41
C GLU A 41 5.51 -7.19 5.65
N ARG A 42 5.08 -6.83 4.44
CA ARG A 42 5.74 -5.78 3.68
C ARG A 42 5.41 -4.45 4.33
N GLU A 43 6.41 -3.85 4.97
CA GLU A 43 6.32 -2.49 5.50
C GLU A 43 7.24 -1.56 4.71
N VAL A 44 6.76 -0.35 4.42
CA VAL A 44 7.60 0.72 3.88
C VAL A 44 7.88 1.72 4.98
N LYS A 45 9.17 2.01 5.22
CA LYS A 45 9.62 2.96 6.23
C LYS A 45 10.14 4.23 5.57
N VAL A 46 9.50 5.36 5.87
CA VAL A 46 9.94 6.69 5.42
C VAL A 46 10.78 7.32 6.52
N ASN A 47 12.09 7.41 6.30
CA ASN A 47 13.02 8.01 7.25
C ASN A 47 13.30 9.46 6.82
N VAL A 48 12.88 10.42 7.63
CA VAL A 48 13.07 11.85 7.34
C VAL A 48 14.37 12.39 7.92
N ASN A 49 15.01 13.32 7.21
CA ASN A 49 16.19 14.04 7.71
C ASN A 49 15.76 15.39 8.33
N PRO A 50 15.96 15.62 9.65
CA PRO A 50 15.56 16.85 10.31
C PRO A 50 16.18 18.12 9.72
N SER A 51 17.42 18.06 9.24
CA SER A 51 18.11 19.21 8.63
C SER A 51 17.50 19.61 7.29
N ARG A 52 17.05 18.62 6.49
CA ARG A 52 16.34 18.87 5.22
C ARG A 52 14.97 19.48 5.48
N LEU A 53 14.22 18.95 6.44
CA LEU A 53 12.95 19.52 6.85
C LEU A 53 13.08 21.00 7.26
N GLN A 54 14.10 21.33 8.06
CA GLN A 54 14.36 22.73 8.44
C GLN A 54 14.74 23.60 7.23
N TYR A 55 15.60 23.11 6.34
CA TYR A 55 16.00 23.83 5.12
C TYR A 55 14.79 24.21 4.24
N TYR A 56 13.84 23.28 4.09
CA TYR A 56 12.62 23.50 3.32
C TYR A 56 11.47 24.13 4.13
N ASN A 57 11.69 24.46 5.39
CA ASN A 57 10.67 24.96 6.32
C ASN A 57 9.41 24.06 6.34
N LEU A 58 9.65 22.75 6.49
CA LEU A 58 8.65 21.68 6.60
C LEU A 58 8.65 21.09 7.99
N GLY A 59 7.47 20.74 8.50
CA GLY A 59 7.31 19.90 9.68
C GLY A 59 7.18 18.43 9.30
N LEU A 60 7.45 17.52 10.25
CA LEU A 60 7.16 16.09 10.08
C LEU A 60 5.69 15.84 9.70
N LYS A 61 4.79 16.67 10.23
CA LYS A 61 3.36 16.59 9.92
C LYS A 61 3.07 16.82 8.43
N ASP A 62 3.81 17.70 7.76
CA ASP A 62 3.60 17.97 6.33
C ASP A 62 3.89 16.71 5.50
N VAL A 63 4.97 15.98 5.85
CA VAL A 63 5.31 14.70 5.20
C VAL A 63 4.23 13.64 5.46
N ILE A 64 3.78 13.51 6.71
CA ILE A 64 2.71 12.55 7.07
C ILE A 64 1.42 12.86 6.31
N ASP A 65 1.03 14.12 6.25
CA ASP A 65 -0.20 14.55 5.59
C ASP A 65 -0.10 14.38 4.06
N ALA A 66 1.08 14.60 3.47
CA ALA A 66 1.31 14.34 2.05
C ALA A 66 1.13 12.86 1.69
N ILE A 67 1.78 11.96 2.45
CA ILE A 67 1.66 10.51 2.23
C ILE A 67 0.20 10.05 2.41
N ARG A 68 -0.49 10.55 3.44
CA ARG A 68 -1.88 10.18 3.71
C ARG A 68 -2.85 10.62 2.63
N LYS A 69 -2.61 11.78 2.00
CA LYS A 69 -3.49 12.30 0.94
C LYS A 69 -3.39 11.48 -0.34
N GLU A 70 -2.19 11.02 -0.68
CA GLU A 70 -1.98 10.17 -1.85
C GLU A 70 -2.47 8.75 -1.62
N ASN A 71 -2.40 8.23 -0.37
CA ASN A 71 -2.89 6.89 -0.01
C ASN A 71 -4.43 6.76 0.13
N LEU A 72 -5.20 7.45 -0.73
CA LEU A 72 -6.66 7.44 -0.69
C LEU A 72 -7.25 6.99 -2.03
N THR A 73 -7.98 5.89 -2.02
CA THR A 73 -8.76 5.46 -3.19
C THR A 73 -10.04 6.30 -3.28
N ILE A 74 -10.21 7.03 -4.38
CA ILE A 74 -11.38 7.85 -4.64
C ILE A 74 -12.36 7.09 -5.56
N PRO A 75 -13.63 6.91 -5.16
CA PRO A 75 -14.65 6.34 -6.03
C PRO A 75 -15.01 7.33 -7.14
N GLY A 76 -14.92 6.89 -8.40
CA GLY A 76 -15.27 7.69 -9.59
C GLY A 76 -16.74 7.59 -10.00
N GLY A 77 -17.55 6.82 -9.26
CA GLY A 77 -18.96 6.58 -9.54
C GLY A 77 -19.19 5.34 -10.42
N SER A 78 -20.43 5.15 -10.88
CA SER A 78 -20.80 4.05 -11.77
C SER A 78 -21.53 4.55 -13.00
N MET A 79 -21.18 4.02 -14.17
CA MET A 79 -21.88 4.25 -15.43
C MET A 79 -22.68 3.01 -15.79
N GLU A 80 -24.00 3.17 -15.97
CA GLU A 80 -24.90 2.10 -16.42
C GLU A 80 -25.27 2.31 -17.89
N SER A 81 -25.07 1.29 -18.71
CA SER A 81 -25.53 1.26 -20.11
C SER A 81 -26.21 -0.07 -20.41
N ALA A 82 -27.52 0.00 -20.69
CA ALA A 82 -28.45 -1.09 -21.04
C ALA A 82 -28.39 -2.34 -20.13
N ASN A 83 -27.31 -3.12 -20.18
CA ASN A 83 -27.10 -4.38 -19.45
C ASN A 83 -25.74 -4.45 -18.71
N LEU A 84 -24.91 -3.40 -18.72
CA LEU A 84 -23.59 -3.38 -18.08
C LEU A 84 -23.46 -2.20 -17.11
N LYS A 85 -22.97 -2.51 -15.90
CA LYS A 85 -22.61 -1.54 -14.87
C LYS A 85 -21.10 -1.47 -14.73
N TRP A 86 -20.52 -0.34 -15.09
CA TRP A 86 -19.10 -0.08 -14.95
C TRP A 86 -18.89 0.74 -13.69
N THR A 87 -18.09 0.24 -12.74
CA THR A 87 -17.66 1.02 -11.57
C THR A 87 -16.27 1.57 -11.87
N VAL A 88 -16.13 2.90 -11.79
CA VAL A 88 -14.85 3.57 -11.99
C VAL A 88 -14.29 3.90 -10.61
N ARG A 89 -13.02 3.59 -10.37
CA ARG A 89 -12.27 3.99 -9.17
C ARG A 89 -10.88 4.43 -9.58
N VAL A 90 -10.36 5.43 -8.86
CA VAL A 90 -8.95 5.80 -8.93
C VAL A 90 -8.28 5.19 -7.70
N PRO A 91 -7.53 4.08 -7.86
CA PRO A 91 -6.78 3.52 -6.74
C PRO A 91 -5.71 4.52 -6.30
N GLY A 92 -5.61 4.76 -4.99
CA GLY A 92 -4.56 5.58 -4.40
C GLY A 92 -3.56 4.77 -3.56
N GLU A 93 -3.69 3.45 -3.53
CA GLU A 93 -2.76 2.60 -2.78
C GLU A 93 -1.39 2.58 -3.48
N PHE A 94 -0.31 2.70 -2.71
CA PHE A 94 1.05 2.63 -3.25
C PHE A 94 1.41 1.20 -3.60
N GLU A 95 1.86 0.98 -4.84
CA GLU A 95 2.35 -0.33 -5.28
C GLU A 95 3.88 -0.44 -5.10
N SER A 96 4.57 0.70 -5.03
CA SER A 96 6.03 0.71 -5.04
C SER A 96 6.67 1.86 -4.25
N VAL A 97 7.92 1.66 -3.81
CA VAL A 97 8.73 2.70 -3.12
C VAL A 97 8.98 3.93 -4.02
N PRO A 98 9.25 3.79 -5.33
CA PRO A 98 9.37 4.94 -6.23
C PRO A 98 8.15 5.85 -6.28
N GLU A 99 6.93 5.33 -6.15
CA GLU A 99 5.72 6.17 -6.07
C GLU A 99 5.76 7.07 -4.85
N ILE A 100 6.13 6.52 -3.69
CA ILE A 100 6.26 7.26 -2.44
C ILE A 100 7.32 8.36 -2.56
N ASN A 101 8.47 8.07 -3.18
CA ASN A 101 9.54 9.04 -3.36
C ASN A 101 9.14 10.27 -4.19
N ASN A 102 8.19 10.11 -5.11
CA ASN A 102 7.73 11.16 -6.02
C ASN A 102 6.49 11.92 -5.48
N ILE A 103 6.06 11.65 -4.25
CA ILE A 103 5.00 12.42 -3.60
C ILE A 103 5.50 13.84 -3.36
N VAL A 104 4.69 14.82 -3.76
CA VAL A 104 4.96 16.24 -3.50
C VAL A 104 4.51 16.58 -2.08
N VAL A 105 5.45 16.99 -1.24
CA VAL A 105 5.16 17.42 0.14
C VAL A 105 4.64 18.85 0.16
N LYS A 106 5.26 19.73 -0.62
CA LYS A 106 4.90 21.16 -0.71
C LYS A 106 5.40 21.74 -2.03
N THR A 107 4.74 22.79 -2.50
CA THR A 107 5.20 23.60 -3.64
C THR A 107 5.54 24.99 -3.14
N VAL A 108 6.75 25.46 -3.42
CA VAL A 108 7.24 26.81 -3.06
C VAL A 108 7.62 27.53 -4.34
N GLU A 109 6.97 28.66 -4.61
CA GLU A 109 7.23 29.49 -5.81
C GLU A 109 7.22 28.71 -7.14
N GLY A 110 6.33 27.71 -7.25
CA GLY A 110 6.21 26.85 -8.43
C GLY A 110 7.20 25.68 -8.49
N SER A 111 8.13 25.59 -7.53
CA SER A 111 9.04 24.45 -7.41
C SER A 111 8.46 23.40 -6.43
N PRO A 112 8.17 22.16 -6.89
CA PRO A 112 7.74 21.09 -6.01
C PRO A 112 8.91 20.57 -5.17
N ILE A 113 8.61 20.20 -3.92
CA ILE A 113 9.53 19.51 -3.00
C ILE A 113 8.99 18.11 -2.80
N TYR A 114 9.79 17.11 -3.16
CA TYR A 114 9.41 15.70 -3.13
C TYR A 114 9.85 15.03 -1.83
N ILE A 115 9.30 13.84 -1.52
CA ILE A 115 9.74 13.04 -0.36
C ILE A 115 11.22 12.64 -0.44
N GLN A 116 11.76 12.49 -1.65
CA GLN A 116 13.16 12.15 -1.88
C GLN A 116 14.16 13.30 -1.69
N ASP A 117 13.70 14.56 -1.56
CA ASP A 117 14.54 15.77 -1.46
C ASP A 117 14.98 16.09 -0.03
#